data_AF-Q5CBI1-F1
#
_entry.id   AF-Q5CBI1-F1
#
_cell.length_a   1.000
_cell.length_b   1.000
_cell.length_c   1.000
_cell.angle_alpha   90.00
_cell.angle_beta   90.00
_cell.angle_gamma   90.00
#
_symmetry.space_group_name_H-M   'P 1'
#
loop_
_entity.id
_entity.type
_entity.pdbx_description
1 polymer ?
#
loop_
_entity_poly.entity_id
_entity_poly.type
_entity_poly.pdbx_seq_one_letter_code
_entity_poly.pdbx_strand_id
1 'polypeptide(L)'
;MWGRSSAGRALPSHGRGRGFKSHRLHQRAPACAGGYFFNLKGELRMFLLKQIGVIRSPFKSPSECPFQGRFSQERFTIELFPEYEEGLKDIETCTHLIVLYWLDRANRDRLIAIPPFDKREHGVFATRSPHRPNPIGFSVVKLLEVRGRELVVEGLDAVDGTPVVDIKPYSSKIDCVENARIGWFEEV
;
A
#
# COMPACT_ATOMS: atom_id res chain seq x y z
N MET A 1 -22.90 87.69 25.76
CA MET A 1 -24.37 87.71 25.96
C MET A 1 -24.88 86.31 25.61
N TRP A 2 -25.41 85.57 26.60
CA TRP A 2 -26.38 84.44 26.57
C TRP A 2 -26.46 83.54 25.31
N GLY A 3 -26.57 82.22 25.34
CA GLY A 3 -26.97 81.26 26.37
C GLY A 3 -27.30 79.91 25.70
N ARG A 4 -27.28 78.87 26.54
CA ARG A 4 -27.61 77.43 26.37
C ARG A 4 -28.69 77.07 25.33
N SER A 5 -28.61 75.88 24.72
CA SER A 5 -29.29 74.65 25.20
C SER A 5 -29.51 73.55 24.12
N SER A 6 -29.39 72.31 24.59
CA SER A 6 -30.13 71.07 24.27
C SER A 6 -30.03 70.37 22.90
N ALA A 7 -29.23 69.31 22.91
CA ALA A 7 -29.62 67.88 22.77
C ALA A 7 -30.59 67.44 21.65
N GLY A 8 -30.02 66.66 20.73
CA GLY A 8 -30.48 65.29 20.46
C GLY A 8 -31.25 65.07 19.15
N ARG A 9 -30.60 64.46 18.15
CA ARG A 9 -31.27 63.51 17.23
C ARG A 9 -30.29 62.61 16.45
N ALA A 10 -30.62 61.33 16.52
CA ALA A 10 -30.50 60.25 15.53
C ALA A 10 -29.10 59.82 15.02
N LEU A 11 -28.72 58.59 15.39
CA LEU A 11 -27.76 57.75 14.68
C LEU A 11 -28.50 56.67 13.88
N PRO A 12 -28.13 56.40 12.62
CA PRO A 12 -28.68 55.27 11.87
C PRO A 12 -27.75 54.04 11.85
N SER A 13 -28.41 52.88 11.94
CA SER A 13 -28.20 51.61 11.23
C SER A 13 -26.87 50.85 11.24
N HIS A 14 -26.95 49.62 11.77
CA HIS A 14 -26.53 48.34 11.18
C HIS A 14 -25.13 48.20 10.55
N GLY A 15 -24.29 47.32 11.13
CA GLY A 15 -23.18 46.76 10.36
C GLY A 15 -22.14 45.91 11.11
N ARG A 16 -22.43 44.61 11.21
CA ARG A 16 -21.48 43.47 11.12
C ARG A 16 -20.36 43.36 12.16
N GLY A 17 -20.53 42.37 13.04
CA GLY A 17 -19.46 41.79 13.84
C GLY A 17 -18.32 41.28 12.96
N ARG A 18 -17.08 41.58 13.39
CA ARG A 18 -15.87 41.05 12.77
C ARG A 18 -15.73 39.59 13.19
N GLY A 19 -15.99 38.69 12.25
CA GLY A 19 -15.71 37.27 12.39
C GLY A 19 -14.20 37.03 12.57
N PHE A 20 -13.87 36.22 13.57
CA PHE A 20 -12.57 35.57 13.72
C PHE A 20 -12.28 34.75 12.45
N LYS A 21 -11.36 35.21 11.61
CA LYS A 21 -10.79 34.39 10.54
C LYS A 21 -9.80 33.41 11.16
N SER A 22 -10.24 32.19 11.44
CA SER A 22 -9.35 31.07 11.75
C SER A 22 -8.42 30.84 10.56
N HIS A 23 -7.19 31.35 10.65
CA HIS A 23 -6.12 30.99 9.74
C HIS A 23 -5.73 29.56 10.07
N ARG A 24 -6.34 28.61 9.36
CA ARG A 24 -5.93 27.21 9.38
C ARG A 24 -4.58 27.18 8.64
N LEU A 25 -3.50 27.24 9.41
CA LEU A 25 -2.14 27.02 8.93
C LEU A 25 -2.12 25.65 8.26
N HIS A 26 -2.11 25.63 6.93
CA HIS A 26 -1.65 24.48 6.17
C HIS A 26 -0.15 24.34 6.43
N GLN A 27 0.18 23.71 7.56
CA GLN A 27 1.53 23.20 7.78
C GLN A 27 1.73 22.10 6.74
N ARG A 28 2.56 22.39 5.74
CA ARG A 28 3.03 21.38 4.79
C ARG A 28 3.71 20.28 5.59
N ALA A 29 3.17 19.07 5.52
CA ALA A 29 3.80 17.90 6.10
C ALA A 29 5.22 17.75 5.54
N PRO A 30 6.23 17.42 6.35
CA PRO A 30 7.59 17.26 5.88
C PRO A 30 7.69 16.06 4.94
N ALA A 31 8.54 16.20 3.92
CA ALA A 31 8.84 15.14 2.96
C ALA A 31 9.77 14.11 3.62
N CYS A 32 9.20 13.15 4.34
CA CYS A 32 9.89 11.94 4.77
C CYS A 32 9.12 10.74 4.19
N ALA A 33 9.85 9.72 3.74
CA ALA A 33 9.36 8.55 3.02
C ALA A 33 8.42 7.61 3.81
N GLY A 34 7.81 8.08 4.90
CA GLY A 34 6.74 7.41 5.65
C GLY A 34 5.41 8.10 5.39
N GLY A 35 4.41 7.35 4.93
CA GLY A 35 3.09 7.90 4.65
C GLY A 35 2.43 8.36 5.94
N TYR A 36 2.22 9.66 6.10
CA TYR A 36 1.36 10.15 7.16
C TYR A 36 -0.09 9.76 6.85
N PHE A 37 -0.81 9.27 7.85
CA PHE A 37 -2.24 8.97 7.77
C PHE A 37 -2.97 9.67 8.90
N PHE A 38 -4.22 10.03 8.66
CA PHE A 38 -5.10 10.50 9.72
C PHE A 38 -5.81 9.30 10.33
N ASN A 39 -5.80 9.18 11.65
CA ASN A 39 -6.69 8.21 12.30
C ASN A 39 -8.15 8.68 12.22
N LEU A 40 -9.09 7.84 12.67
CA LEU A 40 -10.52 8.18 12.69
C LEU A 40 -10.87 9.43 13.53
N LYS A 41 -9.92 9.93 14.35
CA LYS A 41 -10.02 11.16 15.14
C LYS A 41 -9.36 12.37 14.46
N GLY A 42 -8.83 12.22 13.25
CA GLY A 42 -8.13 13.30 12.53
C GLY A 42 -6.72 13.59 13.03
N GLU A 43 -6.10 12.70 13.82
CA GLU A 43 -4.72 12.84 14.27
C GLU A 43 -3.75 12.34 13.21
N LEU A 44 -2.72 13.14 12.92
CA LEU A 44 -1.61 12.74 12.06
C LEU A 44 -0.80 11.63 12.74
N ARG A 45 -0.74 10.46 12.12
CA ARG A 45 0.10 9.34 12.52
C ARG A 45 1.01 8.94 11.38
N MET A 46 2.19 8.46 11.71
CA MET A 46 3.15 7.97 10.73
C MET A 46 2.89 6.47 10.51
N PHE A 47 2.64 6.06 9.27
CA PHE A 47 2.60 4.65 8.88
C PHE A 47 3.93 4.31 8.21
N LEU A 48 4.76 3.54 8.90
CA LEU A 48 6.05 3.09 8.39
C LEU A 48 6.06 1.56 8.34
N LEU A 49 6.32 1.04 7.15
CA LEU A 49 6.58 -0.39 6.97
C LEU A 49 8.03 -0.69 7.32
N LYS A 50 8.25 -1.82 7.99
CA LYS A 50 9.60 -2.36 8.21
C LYS A 50 9.87 -3.38 7.11
N GLN A 51 11.00 -3.23 6.44
CA GLN A 51 11.51 -4.27 5.55
C GLN A 51 12.08 -5.40 6.41
N ILE A 52 11.62 -6.62 6.19
CA ILE A 52 12.04 -7.80 6.96
C ILE A 52 13.03 -8.70 6.22
N GLY A 53 13.24 -8.43 4.93
CA GLY A 53 14.11 -9.21 4.08
C GLY A 53 14.13 -8.73 2.63
N VAL A 54 14.71 -9.54 1.76
CA VAL A 54 14.90 -9.27 0.33
C VAL A 54 14.56 -10.52 -0.47
N ILE A 55 13.91 -10.33 -1.62
CA ILE A 55 13.70 -11.41 -2.60
C ILE A 55 14.90 -11.46 -3.55
N ARG A 56 15.54 -12.63 -3.63
CA ARG A 56 16.51 -12.99 -4.67
C ARG A 56 15.77 -13.70 -5.81
N SER A 57 15.94 -13.16 -7.02
CA SER A 57 15.14 -13.54 -8.19
C SER A 57 16.01 -13.68 -9.44
N PRO A 58 15.64 -14.58 -10.38
CA PRO A 58 16.23 -14.61 -11.72
C PRO A 58 15.89 -13.35 -12.54
N PHE A 59 14.77 -12.67 -12.25
CA PHE A 59 14.30 -11.52 -13.02
C PHE A 59 15.03 -10.24 -12.61
N LYS A 60 15.68 -9.57 -13.56
CA LYS A 60 16.45 -8.33 -13.32
C LYS A 60 15.66 -7.06 -13.63
N SER A 61 14.56 -7.18 -14.36
CA SER A 61 13.67 -6.07 -14.70
C SER A 61 12.19 -6.47 -14.64
N PRO A 62 11.25 -5.51 -14.43
CA PRO A 62 9.82 -5.81 -14.43
C PRO A 62 9.31 -6.48 -15.72
N SER A 63 9.96 -6.24 -16.86
CA SER A 63 9.61 -6.85 -18.15
C SER A 63 9.95 -8.33 -18.25
N GLU A 64 10.85 -8.83 -17.40
CA GLU A 64 11.20 -10.26 -17.34
C GLU A 64 10.26 -11.04 -16.42
N CYS A 65 9.54 -10.35 -15.53
CA CYS A 65 8.61 -11.01 -14.61
C CYS A 65 7.39 -11.56 -15.36
N PRO A 66 6.89 -12.75 -14.99
CA PRO A 66 5.59 -13.23 -15.46
C PRO A 66 4.48 -12.31 -14.95
N PHE A 67 3.34 -12.28 -15.64
CA PHE A 67 2.19 -11.47 -15.19
C PHE A 67 1.64 -11.90 -13.82
N GLN A 68 1.78 -13.18 -13.47
CA GLN A 68 1.50 -13.73 -12.14
C GLN A 68 2.47 -14.87 -11.85
N GLY A 69 3.09 -14.84 -10.67
CA GLY A 69 4.12 -15.80 -10.26
C GLY A 69 3.62 -17.25 -10.20
N ARG A 70 2.33 -17.46 -9.95
CA ARG A 70 1.68 -18.79 -9.90
C ARG A 70 1.86 -19.62 -11.18
N PHE A 71 2.10 -18.97 -12.32
CA PHE A 71 2.33 -19.65 -13.60
C PHE A 71 3.81 -19.90 -13.91
N SER A 72 4.71 -19.54 -13.00
CA SER A 72 6.15 -19.75 -13.12
C SER A 72 6.62 -20.89 -12.23
N GLN A 73 7.62 -21.63 -12.71
CA GLN A 73 8.37 -22.64 -11.94
C GLN A 73 9.78 -22.16 -11.57
N GLU A 74 10.08 -20.88 -11.83
CA GLU A 74 11.34 -20.29 -11.40
C GLU A 74 11.47 -20.31 -9.88
N ARG A 75 12.70 -20.53 -9.43
CA ARG A 75 13.02 -20.57 -8.00
C ARG A 75 13.50 -19.22 -7.51
N PHE A 76 13.05 -18.88 -6.32
CA PHE A 76 13.39 -17.66 -5.63
C PHE A 76 13.95 -18.00 -4.25
N THR A 77 14.71 -17.07 -3.70
CA THR A 77 15.09 -17.13 -2.28
C THR A 77 14.57 -15.89 -1.58
N ILE A 78 13.79 -16.08 -0.52
CA ILE A 78 13.41 -15.00 0.39
C ILE A 78 14.44 -15.01 1.52
N GLU A 79 15.29 -13.99 1.55
CA GLU A 79 16.36 -13.82 2.53
C GLU A 79 15.89 -12.85 3.62
N LEU A 80 15.59 -13.34 4.82
CA LEU A 80 15.19 -12.50 5.95
C LEU A 80 16.41 -11.87 6.62
N PHE A 81 16.28 -10.66 7.17
CA PHE A 81 17.35 -10.08 7.98
C PHE A 81 17.52 -10.80 9.33
N PRO A 82 18.73 -10.82 9.92
CA PRO A 82 19.03 -11.58 11.14
C PRO A 82 18.07 -11.32 12.30
N GLU A 83 17.65 -10.08 12.50
CA GLU A 83 16.76 -9.69 13.60
C GLU A 83 15.34 -10.26 13.50
N TYR A 84 14.95 -10.82 12.34
CA TYR A 84 13.64 -11.42 12.12
C TYR A 84 13.69 -12.96 12.05
N GLU A 85 14.86 -13.58 12.21
CA GLU A 85 15.05 -15.04 12.11
C GLU A 85 14.15 -15.82 13.07
N GLU A 86 13.99 -15.35 14.31
CA GLU A 86 13.13 -16.02 15.31
C GLU A 86 11.67 -16.14 14.84
N GLY A 87 11.22 -15.24 13.97
CA GLY A 87 9.89 -15.27 13.37
C GLY A 87 9.66 -16.43 12.40
N LEU A 88 10.70 -17.16 12.00
CA LEU A 88 10.62 -18.33 11.11
C LEU A 88 10.36 -19.64 11.85
N LYS A 89 10.28 -19.63 13.18
CA LYS A 89 9.99 -20.83 13.96
C LYS A 89 8.75 -21.57 13.42
N ASP A 90 8.90 -22.88 13.21
CA ASP A 90 7.87 -23.81 12.71
C ASP A 90 7.39 -23.55 11.26
N ILE A 91 8.03 -22.64 10.51
CA ILE A 91 7.62 -22.31 9.13
C ILE A 91 7.77 -23.49 8.16
N GLU A 92 8.72 -24.39 8.42
CA GLU A 92 8.97 -25.61 7.65
C GLU A 92 7.80 -26.60 7.67
N THR A 93 6.88 -26.44 8.64
CA THR A 93 5.63 -27.22 8.70
C THR A 93 4.61 -26.76 7.65
N CYS A 94 4.83 -25.59 7.03
CA CYS A 94 3.95 -25.03 6.00
C CYS A 94 4.37 -25.50 4.61
N THR A 95 3.42 -25.90 3.77
CA THR A 95 3.70 -26.18 2.35
C THR A 95 3.59 -24.93 1.47
N HIS A 96 2.78 -23.95 1.89
CA HIS A 96 2.53 -22.72 1.16
C HIS A 96 2.52 -21.52 2.10
N LEU A 97 2.99 -20.39 1.59
CA LEU A 97 3.08 -19.14 2.32
C LEU A 97 2.40 -18.03 1.50
N ILE A 98 1.80 -17.06 2.19
CA ILE A 98 1.49 -15.74 1.64
C ILE A 98 2.72 -14.87 1.87
N VAL A 99 3.21 -14.24 0.81
CA VAL A 99 4.33 -13.29 0.88
C VAL A 99 3.83 -11.92 0.46
N LEU A 100 4.01 -10.93 1.34
CA LEU A 100 3.79 -9.53 1.04
C LEU A 100 5.12 -8.84 0.81
N TYR A 101 5.26 -8.15 -0.31
CA TYR A 101 6.50 -7.51 -0.72
C TYR A 101 6.20 -6.12 -1.28
N TRP A 102 7.20 -5.24 -1.29
CA TRP A 102 7.04 -3.87 -1.73
C TRP A 102 7.56 -3.71 -3.15
N LEU A 103 6.67 -3.44 -4.10
CA LEU A 103 7.01 -3.19 -5.50
C LEU A 103 7.60 -1.77 -5.61
N ASP A 104 8.85 -1.64 -5.18
CA ASP A 104 9.64 -0.41 -5.07
C ASP A 104 9.77 0.37 -6.38
N ARG A 105 9.67 -0.31 -7.51
CA ARG A 105 9.74 0.26 -8.88
C ARG A 105 8.38 0.74 -9.42
N ALA A 106 7.29 0.60 -8.66
CA ALA A 106 5.96 0.95 -9.15
C ALA A 106 5.67 2.46 -9.11
N ASN A 107 4.96 2.96 -10.13
CA ASN A 107 4.35 4.29 -10.09
C ASN A 107 3.16 4.30 -9.11
N ARG A 108 3.24 5.13 -8.08
CA ARG A 108 2.27 5.20 -6.97
C ARG A 108 1.11 6.17 -7.21
N ASP A 109 1.19 6.98 -8.25
CA ASP A 109 0.17 7.99 -8.58
C ASP A 109 -0.89 7.45 -9.56
N ARG A 110 -0.75 6.20 -10.02
CA ARG A 110 -1.70 5.56 -10.92
C ARG A 110 -2.93 5.05 -10.17
N LEU A 111 -4.10 5.42 -10.69
CA LEU A 111 -5.40 4.92 -10.22
C LEU A 111 -6.18 4.13 -11.29
N ILE A 112 -5.72 4.17 -12.54
CA ILE A 112 -6.27 3.43 -13.68
C ILE A 112 -5.15 2.57 -14.29
N ALA A 113 -5.50 1.36 -14.73
CA ALA A 113 -4.62 0.41 -15.39
C ALA A 113 -5.31 -0.24 -16.60
N ILE A 114 -4.50 -0.69 -17.57
CA ILE A 114 -4.93 -1.54 -18.68
C ILE A 114 -4.26 -2.90 -18.45
N PRO A 115 -4.99 -3.94 -17.99
CA PRO A 115 -4.45 -5.28 -17.78
C PRO A 115 -3.92 -5.89 -19.07
N PRO A 116 -2.94 -6.81 -19.02
CA PRO A 116 -2.34 -7.38 -20.23
C PRO A 116 -3.30 -8.22 -21.08
N PHE A 117 -4.42 -8.68 -20.51
CA PHE A 117 -5.41 -9.55 -21.16
C PHE A 117 -6.74 -8.85 -21.46
N ASP A 118 -6.84 -7.53 -21.24
CA ASP A 118 -8.03 -6.72 -21.60
C ASP A 118 -7.57 -5.36 -22.13
N LYS A 119 -8.20 -4.87 -23.19
CA LYS A 119 -7.86 -3.57 -23.79
C LYS A 119 -8.57 -2.40 -23.10
N ARG A 120 -9.53 -2.68 -22.22
CA ARG A 120 -10.29 -1.66 -21.48
C ARG A 120 -9.53 -1.18 -20.25
N GLU A 121 -9.84 0.04 -19.83
CA GLU A 121 -9.32 0.63 -18.60
C GLU A 121 -10.10 0.16 -17.38
N HIS A 122 -9.36 -0.15 -16.31
CA HIS A 122 -9.91 -0.59 -15.04
C HIS A 122 -9.26 0.17 -13.89
N GLY A 123 -10.02 0.44 -12.83
CA GLY A 123 -9.47 1.00 -11.60
C GLY A 123 -8.42 0.06 -10.99
N VAL A 124 -7.31 0.59 -10.48
CA VAL A 124 -6.20 -0.25 -9.94
C VAL A 124 -6.65 -1.16 -8.78
N PHE A 125 -7.70 -0.78 -8.04
CA PHE A 125 -8.28 -1.59 -6.97
C PHE A 125 -9.19 -2.72 -7.47
N ALA A 126 -9.63 -2.68 -8.73
CA ALA A 126 -10.33 -3.78 -9.40
C ALA A 126 -9.36 -4.71 -10.17
N THR A 127 -8.04 -4.48 -10.06
CA THR A 127 -6.99 -5.24 -10.76
C THR A 127 -5.85 -5.63 -9.83
N ARG A 128 -4.87 -6.36 -10.38
CA ARG A 128 -3.62 -6.74 -9.74
C ARG A 128 -2.43 -5.92 -10.25
N SER A 129 -2.68 -4.75 -10.85
CA SER A 129 -1.61 -3.87 -11.36
C SER A 129 -0.57 -3.55 -10.27
N PRO A 130 0.74 -3.57 -10.59
CA PRO A 130 1.79 -3.17 -9.65
C PRO A 130 1.72 -1.67 -9.31
N HIS A 131 1.22 -0.85 -10.23
CA HIS A 131 1.10 0.59 -10.07
C HIS A 131 -0.15 0.95 -9.28
N ARG A 132 0.03 1.33 -8.02
CA ARG A 132 -1.03 1.66 -7.05
C ARG A 132 -0.46 2.48 -5.89
N PRO A 133 -1.31 3.19 -5.11
CA PRO A 133 -0.85 4.09 -4.04
C PRO A 133 0.08 3.45 -3.00
N ASN A 134 -0.24 2.22 -2.59
CA ASN A 134 0.62 1.39 -1.74
C ASN A 134 0.93 0.11 -2.53
N PRO A 135 2.08 0.05 -3.23
CA PRO A 135 2.40 -1.00 -4.17
C PRO A 135 2.86 -2.28 -3.46
N ILE A 136 1.94 -2.86 -2.68
CA ILE A 136 2.12 -4.13 -1.98
C ILE A 136 1.83 -5.25 -2.97
N GLY A 137 2.86 -6.02 -3.30
CA GLY A 137 2.76 -7.30 -3.97
C GLY A 137 2.21 -8.37 -3.03
N PHE A 138 1.49 -9.33 -3.60
CA PHE A 138 0.88 -10.44 -2.88
C PHE A 138 1.03 -11.70 -3.74
N SER A 139 1.72 -12.70 -3.20
CA SER A 139 1.84 -14.01 -3.83
C SER A 139 1.55 -15.11 -2.81
N VAL A 140 0.85 -16.15 -3.26
CA VAL A 140 0.85 -17.45 -2.58
C VAL A 140 1.94 -18.27 -3.22
N VAL A 141 2.97 -18.62 -2.43
CA VAL A 141 4.17 -19.32 -2.88
C VAL A 141 4.19 -20.73 -2.31
N LYS A 142 4.82 -21.66 -3.04
CA LYS A 142 5.12 -22.99 -2.53
C LYS A 142 6.47 -22.93 -1.82
N LEU A 143 6.52 -23.38 -0.55
CA LEU A 143 7.77 -23.52 0.19
C LEU A 143 8.47 -24.81 -0.23
N LEU A 144 9.68 -24.70 -0.74
CA LEU A 144 10.48 -25.85 -1.18
C LEU A 144 11.50 -26.26 -0.12
N GLU A 145 12.12 -25.28 0.54
CA GLU A 145 13.20 -25.52 1.48
C GLU A 145 13.37 -24.34 2.46
N VAL A 146 13.83 -24.65 3.67
CA VAL A 146 14.21 -23.67 4.70
C VAL A 146 15.69 -23.86 5.02
N ARG A 147 16.49 -22.80 4.90
CA ARG A 147 17.94 -22.78 5.14
C ARG A 147 18.30 -21.64 6.09
N GLY A 148 18.15 -21.87 7.39
CA GLY A 148 18.31 -20.80 8.38
C GLY A 148 17.33 -19.65 8.10
N ARG A 149 17.85 -18.51 7.64
CA ARG A 149 17.07 -17.29 7.30
C ARG A 149 16.58 -17.22 5.86
N GLU A 150 16.86 -18.24 5.06
CA GLU A 150 16.51 -18.30 3.65
C GLU A 150 15.36 -19.27 3.39
N LEU A 151 14.34 -18.81 2.68
CA LEU A 151 13.23 -19.64 2.22
C LEU A 151 13.33 -19.80 0.70
N VAL A 152 13.53 -21.02 0.23
CA VAL A 152 13.51 -21.32 -1.21
C VAL A 152 12.07 -21.58 -1.61
N VAL A 153 11.58 -20.85 -2.61
CA VAL A 153 10.16 -20.88 -3.00
C VAL A 153 9.94 -20.87 -4.51
N GLU A 154 8.76 -21.31 -4.93
CA GLU A 154 8.19 -21.15 -6.27
C GLU A 154 6.89 -20.32 -6.21
N GLY A 155 6.55 -19.61 -7.27
CA GLY A 155 5.28 -18.87 -7.36
C GLY A 155 5.36 -17.35 -7.15
N LEU A 156 6.58 -16.77 -7.12
CA LEU A 156 6.80 -15.32 -7.08
C LEU A 156 6.91 -14.72 -8.49
N ASP A 157 6.65 -13.40 -8.58
CA ASP A 157 6.80 -12.56 -9.78
C ASP A 157 7.56 -11.26 -9.48
N ALA A 158 8.42 -11.29 -8.45
CA ALA A 158 9.17 -10.14 -8.00
C ALA A 158 10.54 -10.03 -8.71
N VAL A 159 10.95 -8.79 -8.97
CA VAL A 159 12.29 -8.47 -9.49
C VAL A 159 13.33 -8.72 -8.39
N ASP A 160 14.56 -9.05 -8.77
CA ASP A 160 15.66 -9.21 -7.84
C ASP A 160 15.87 -7.95 -6.96
N GLY A 161 16.12 -8.18 -5.68
CA GLY A 161 16.28 -7.11 -4.69
C GLY A 161 14.96 -6.55 -4.14
N THR A 162 13.80 -7.09 -4.53
CA THR A 162 12.50 -6.58 -4.06
C THR A 162 12.37 -6.73 -2.53
N PRO A 163 12.01 -5.67 -1.78
CA PRO A 163 11.84 -5.71 -0.33
C PRO A 163 10.68 -6.62 0.12
N VAL A 164 10.91 -7.40 1.17
CA VAL A 164 9.86 -8.19 1.83
C VAL A 164 9.28 -7.40 2.99
N VAL A 165 7.95 -7.42 3.12
CA VAL A 165 7.21 -6.73 4.17
C VAL A 165 6.66 -7.71 5.21
N ASP A 166 6.16 -8.87 4.77
CA ASP A 166 5.47 -9.81 5.65
C ASP A 166 5.40 -11.22 5.04
N ILE A 167 5.29 -12.23 5.89
CA ILE A 167 5.16 -13.65 5.51
C ILE A 167 4.11 -14.29 6.43
N LYS A 168 3.18 -15.07 5.87
CA LYS A 168 2.13 -15.78 6.62
C LYS A 168 1.94 -17.20 6.11
N PRO A 169 1.51 -18.15 6.95
CA PRO A 169 1.06 -19.44 6.45
C PRO A 169 -0.18 -19.26 5.57
N TYR A 170 -0.22 -19.92 4.42
CA TYR A 170 -1.44 -20.02 3.62
C TYR A 170 -2.36 -21.07 4.24
N SER A 171 -3.64 -20.75 4.41
CA SER A 171 -4.67 -21.67 4.87
C SER A 171 -5.85 -21.68 3.93
N SER A 172 -6.05 -22.80 3.24
CA SER A 172 -7.18 -22.98 2.32
C SER A 172 -8.54 -22.75 2.97
N LYS A 173 -8.65 -22.91 4.30
CA LYS A 173 -9.90 -22.68 5.04
C LYS A 173 -10.32 -21.21 5.08
N ILE A 174 -9.37 -20.27 5.07
CA ILE A 174 -9.65 -18.83 5.27
C ILE A 174 -9.23 -17.98 4.07
N ASP A 175 -8.25 -18.44 3.29
CA ASP A 175 -7.70 -17.68 2.16
C ASP A 175 -8.33 -18.09 0.81
N CYS A 176 -9.09 -19.19 0.77
CA CYS A 176 -9.75 -19.66 -0.45
C CYS A 176 -11.26 -19.38 -0.42
N VAL A 177 -11.75 -18.75 -1.49
CA VAL A 177 -13.18 -18.64 -1.80
C VAL A 177 -13.38 -19.17 -3.21
N GLU A 178 -13.72 -20.45 -3.33
CA GLU A 178 -13.69 -21.19 -4.61
C GLU A 178 -14.53 -20.57 -5.72
N ASN A 179 -15.68 -19.98 -5.37
CA ASN A 179 -16.64 -19.43 -6.33
C ASN A 179 -16.52 -17.90 -6.50
N ALA A 180 -15.40 -17.29 -6.09
CA ALA A 180 -15.16 -15.86 -6.29
C ALA A 180 -15.07 -15.52 -7.79
N ARG A 181 -15.55 -14.32 -8.16
CA ARG A 181 -15.62 -13.86 -9.55
C ARG A 181 -15.11 -12.43 -9.71
N ILE A 182 -14.65 -12.11 -10.91
CA ILE A 182 -14.31 -10.74 -11.33
C ILE A 182 -15.22 -10.39 -12.50
N GLY A 183 -16.21 -9.52 -12.29
CA GLY A 183 -17.27 -9.30 -13.27
C GLY A 183 -16.78 -8.91 -14.67
N TRP A 184 -15.77 -8.04 -14.77
CA TRP A 184 -15.25 -7.60 -16.06
C TRP A 184 -14.41 -8.64 -16.82
N PHE A 185 -14.03 -9.77 -16.19
CA PHE A 185 -13.42 -10.92 -16.89
C PHE A 185 -14.46 -11.71 -17.69
N GLU A 186 -15.73 -11.70 -17.26
CA GLU A 186 -16.81 -12.48 -17.88
C GLU A 186 -17.43 -11.77 -19.09
N GLU A 187 -17.05 -10.51 -19.34
CA GLU A 187 -17.48 -9.70 -20.48
C GLU A 187 -16.58 -9.88 -21.72
N VAL A 188 -15.58 -10.77 -21.64
CA VAL A 188 -14.58 -11.05 -22.69
C VAL A 188 -14.94 -12.31 -23.46
#